data_AF-A0A3S5CS37-F1
#
_entry.id   AF-A0A3S5CS37-F1
#
_cell.length_a   1.000
_cell.length_b   1.000
_cell.length_c   1.000
_cell.angle_alpha   90.00
_cell.angle_beta   90.00
_cell.angle_gamma   90.00
#
_symmetry.space_group_name_H-M   'P 1'
#
loop_
_entity.id
_entity.type
_entity.pdbx_description
1 polymer ?
#
loop_
_entity_poly.entity_id
_entity_poly.type
_entity_poly.pdbx_seq_one_letter_code
_entity_poly.pdbx_strand_id
1 'polypeptide(L)'
;MMALCQDRVLANTAKLQSDQRDYASRQAATLEADRVRRRSEDRFVAAEQRAQAKGKQPEQSQRCQRARAEYDAFASFGCGNLS
;
A
#
# COMPACT_ATOMS: atom_id res chain seq x y z
N MET A 1 -29.82 -27.25 -27.13
CA MET A 1 -30.09 -26.70 -25.78
C MET A 1 -28.93 -26.98 -24.82
N MET A 2 -28.43 -28.22 -24.69
CA MET A 2 -27.31 -28.54 -23.77
C MET A 2 -25.97 -27.87 -24.08
N ALA A 3 -25.57 -27.75 -25.35
CA ALA A 3 -24.27 -27.14 -25.72
C ALA A 3 -24.16 -25.66 -25.29
N LEU A 4 -25.22 -24.87 -25.48
CA LEU A 4 -25.26 -23.46 -25.08
C LEU A 4 -25.15 -23.27 -23.56
N CYS A 5 -25.69 -24.21 -22.77
CA CYS A 5 -25.54 -24.20 -21.32
C CYS A 5 -24.09 -24.48 -20.92
N GLN A 6 -23.45 -25.45 -21.58
CA GLN A 6 -22.06 -25.82 -21.34
C GLN A 6 -21.10 -24.66 -21.66
N ASP A 7 -21.26 -24.01 -22.81
CA ASP A 7 -20.44 -22.87 -23.21
C ASP A 7 -20.58 -21.70 -22.24
N ARG A 8 -21.81 -21.42 -21.79
CA ARG A 8 -22.07 -20.36 -20.79
C ARG A 8 -21.42 -20.68 -19.45
N VAL A 9 -21.45 -21.94 -19.00
CA VAL A 9 -20.79 -22.35 -17.75
C VAL A 9 -19.27 -22.18 -17.88
N LEU A 10 -18.67 -22.61 -18.98
CA LEU A 10 -17.22 -22.48 -19.20
C LEU A 10 -16.79 -21.01 -19.25
N ALA A 11 -17.53 -20.16 -19.98
CA ALA A 11 -17.25 -18.73 -20.05
C ALA A 11 -17.36 -18.04 -18.68
N ASN A 12 -18.40 -18.36 -17.90
CA ASN A 12 -18.58 -17.82 -16.56
C ASN A 12 -17.48 -18.28 -15.60
N THR A 13 -17.07 -19.54 -15.66
CA THR A 13 -15.96 -20.05 -14.84
C THR A 13 -14.65 -19.37 -15.18
N ALA A 14 -14.35 -19.18 -16.47
CA ALA A 14 -13.15 -18.48 -16.91
C ALA A 14 -13.14 -17.02 -16.43
N LYS A 15 -14.28 -16.33 -16.53
CA LYS A 15 -14.44 -14.97 -16.00
C LYS A 15 -14.23 -14.93 -14.49
N LEU A 16 -14.87 -15.83 -13.74
CA LEU A 16 -14.72 -15.92 -12.29
C LEU A 16 -13.26 -16.13 -11.87
N GLN A 17 -12.52 -16.98 -12.57
CA GLN A 17 -11.09 -17.19 -12.32
C GLN A 17 -10.25 -15.95 -12.64
N SER A 18 -10.61 -15.18 -13.65
CA SER A 18 -9.96 -13.89 -13.93
C SER A 18 -10.23 -12.90 -12.81
N ASP A 19 -11.49 -12.71 -12.45
CA ASP A 19 -11.92 -11.78 -11.40
C ASP A 19 -11.25 -12.11 -10.05
N GLN A 20 -11.11 -13.41 -9.73
CA GLN A 20 -10.40 -13.87 -8.53
C GLN A 20 -8.91 -13.51 -8.54
N ARG A 21 -8.22 -13.63 -9.69
CA ARG A 21 -6.82 -13.24 -9.80
C ARG A 21 -6.64 -11.74 -9.67
N ASP A 22 -7.51 -10.97 -10.29
CA ASP A 22 -7.48 -9.51 -10.22
C ASP A 22 -7.75 -9.03 -8.79
N TYR A 23 -8.73 -9.63 -8.11
CA TYR A 23 -9.00 -9.36 -6.71
C TYR A 23 -7.79 -9.68 -5.82
N ALA A 24 -7.19 -10.88 -5.98
CA ALA A 24 -6.01 -11.26 -5.21
C ALA A 24 -4.83 -10.31 -5.43
N SER A 25 -4.62 -9.86 -6.68
CA SER A 25 -3.59 -8.87 -7.02
C SER A 25 -3.85 -7.53 -6.34
N ARG A 26 -5.08 -7.01 -6.41
CA ARG A 26 -5.47 -5.77 -5.71
C ARG A 26 -5.29 -5.89 -4.21
N GLN A 27 -5.72 -7.00 -3.61
CA GLN A 27 -5.55 -7.26 -2.18
C GLN A 27 -4.08 -7.29 -1.77
N ALA A 28 -3.22 -7.95 -2.56
CA ALA A 28 -1.78 -7.97 -2.31
C ALA A 28 -1.15 -6.57 -2.40
N ALA A 29 -1.56 -5.76 -3.39
CA ALA A 29 -1.11 -4.39 -3.53
C ALA A 29 -1.52 -3.52 -2.32
N THR A 30 -2.77 -3.66 -1.84
CA THR A 30 -3.24 -2.96 -0.64
C THR A 30 -2.42 -3.33 0.59
N LEU A 31 -2.17 -4.63 0.81
CA LEU A 31 -1.36 -5.09 1.95
C LEU A 31 0.09 -4.61 1.87
N GLU A 32 0.67 -4.55 0.69
CA GLU A 32 2.04 -4.02 0.53
C GLU A 32 2.09 -2.50 0.74
N ALA A 33 1.08 -1.75 0.28
CA ALA A 33 0.97 -0.33 0.56
C ALA A 33 0.92 -0.05 2.07
N ASP A 34 0.13 -0.81 2.82
CA ASP A 34 0.06 -0.72 4.28
C ASP A 34 1.41 -1.03 4.95
N ARG A 35 2.13 -2.05 4.47
CA ARG A 35 3.47 -2.39 4.97
C ARG A 35 4.48 -1.28 4.69
N VAL A 36 4.45 -0.69 3.50
CA VAL A 36 5.32 0.44 3.15
C VAL A 36 5.01 1.64 4.04
N ARG A 37 3.72 1.96 4.26
CA ARG A 37 3.31 3.05 5.16
C ARG A 37 3.85 2.85 6.57
N ARG A 38 3.65 1.67 7.18
CA ARG A 38 4.18 1.36 8.51
C ARG A 38 5.71 1.49 8.58
N ARG A 39 6.43 0.96 7.59
CA ARG A 39 7.90 1.11 7.52
C ARG A 39 8.34 2.57 7.42
N SER A 40 7.60 3.40 6.69
CA SER A 40 7.91 4.83 6.59
C SER A 40 7.68 5.57 7.91
N GLU A 41 6.63 5.19 8.66
CA GLU A 41 6.32 5.69 9.99
C GLU A 41 7.43 5.33 10.98
N ASP A 42 7.85 4.06 11.02
CA ASP A 42 8.94 3.59 11.88
C ASP A 42 10.25 4.33 11.59
N ARG A 43 10.55 4.59 10.31
CA ARG A 43 11.72 5.37 9.90
C ARG A 43 11.65 6.81 10.38
N PHE A 44 10.48 7.43 10.29
CA PHE A 44 10.27 8.79 10.77
C PHE A 44 10.47 8.88 12.29
N VAL A 45 9.79 8.03 13.06
CA VAL A 45 9.94 7.96 14.52
C VAL A 45 11.39 7.70 14.93
N ALA A 46 12.08 6.77 14.27
CA ALA A 46 13.49 6.50 14.55
C ALA A 46 14.40 7.69 14.22
N ALA A 47 14.07 8.50 13.20
CA ALA A 47 14.81 9.72 12.89
C ALA A 47 14.60 10.78 13.97
N GLU A 48 13.37 10.97 14.44
CA GLU A 48 13.05 11.90 15.54
C GLU A 48 13.76 11.53 16.83
N GLN A 49 13.70 10.26 17.24
CA GLN A 49 14.41 9.77 18.42
C GLN A 49 15.92 10.02 18.31
N ARG A 50 16.51 9.84 17.13
CA ARG A 50 17.94 10.13 16.89
C ARG A 50 18.26 11.62 16.94
N ALA A 51 17.35 12.49 16.52
CA ALA A 51 17.55 13.94 16.64
C ALA A 51 17.50 14.37 18.11
N GLN A 52 16.49 13.91 18.85
CA GLN A 52 16.32 14.15 20.28
C GLN A 52 17.51 13.64 21.09
N ALA A 53 17.99 12.42 20.83
CA ALA A 53 19.18 11.85 21.47
C ALA A 53 20.46 12.67 21.24
N LYS A 54 20.51 13.49 20.19
CA LYS A 54 21.63 14.39 19.89
C LYS A 54 21.40 15.83 20.35
N GLY A 55 20.33 16.09 21.11
CA GLY A 55 19.91 17.43 21.54
C GLY A 55 19.49 18.34 20.38
N LYS A 56 19.20 17.78 19.21
CA LYS A 56 18.75 18.53 18.02
C LYS A 56 17.23 18.52 17.96
N GLN A 57 16.66 19.65 17.60
CA GLN A 57 15.23 19.66 17.26
C GLN A 57 14.98 18.88 15.97
N PRO A 58 13.96 18.00 15.92
CA PRO A 58 13.62 17.24 14.71
C PRO A 58 13.43 18.13 13.49
N GLU A 59 12.84 19.32 13.68
CA GLU A 59 12.58 20.28 12.60
C GLU A 59 13.85 20.86 11.96
N GLN A 60 14.98 20.85 12.67
CA GLN A 60 16.27 21.35 12.17
C GLN A 60 17.14 20.24 11.57
N SER A 61 16.70 18.98 11.68
CA SER A 61 17.40 17.82 11.16
C SER A 61 16.94 17.52 9.73
N GLN A 62 17.83 17.71 8.75
CA GLN A 62 17.58 17.33 7.35
C GLN A 62 17.14 15.86 7.22
N ARG A 63 17.65 14.98 8.09
CA ARG A 63 17.27 13.57 8.12
C ARG A 63 15.82 13.36 8.55
N CYS A 64 15.34 14.12 9.53
CA CYS A 64 13.95 14.05 9.99
C CYS A 64 13.01 14.66 8.95
N GLN A 65 13.39 15.77 8.33
CA GLN A 65 12.63 16.39 7.24
C GLN A 65 12.44 15.43 6.05
N ARG A 66 13.50 14.71 5.64
CA ARG A 66 13.39 13.68 4.58
C ARG A 66 12.48 12.52 4.98
N ALA A 67 12.65 12.00 6.21
CA ALA A 67 11.82 10.90 6.69
C ALA A 67 10.34 11.30 6.82
N ARG A 68 10.05 12.55 7.19
CA ARG A 68 8.71 13.12 7.22
C ARG A 68 8.12 13.23 5.83
N ALA A 69 8.86 13.78 4.87
CA ALA A 69 8.41 13.88 3.48
C ALA A 69 8.13 12.50 2.85
N GLU A 70 8.95 11.48 3.17
CA GLU A 70 8.69 10.09 2.77
C GLU A 70 7.40 9.56 3.40
N TYR A 71 7.20 9.75 4.71
CA TYR A 71 5.97 9.35 5.39
C TYR A 71 4.72 10.04 4.83
N ASP A 72 4.77 11.36 4.64
CA ASP A 72 3.67 12.17 4.10
C ASP A 72 3.34 11.78 2.65
N ALA A 73 4.36 11.43 1.85
CA ALA A 73 4.15 10.88 0.52
C ALA A 73 3.33 9.57 0.58
N PHE A 74 3.69 8.62 1.46
CA PHE A 74 2.92 7.38 1.58
C PHE A 74 1.54 7.57 2.24
N ALA A 75 1.39 8.56 3.12
CA ALA A 75 0.11 8.92 3.73
C ALA A 75 -0.88 9.51 2.70
N SER A 76 -0.40 10.37 1.80
CA SER A 76 -1.23 10.99 0.76
C SER A 76 -1.67 10.03 -0.34
N PHE A 77 -0.85 9.04 -0.69
CA PHE A 77 -1.22 8.00 -1.67
C PHE A 77 -2.23 6.97 -1.13
N GLY A 78 -2.34 6.80 0.18
CA GLY A 78 -3.24 5.82 0.81
C GLY A 78 -4.74 6.13 0.68
N CYS A 79 -5.13 7.36 0.32
CA CYS A 79 -6.54 7.77 0.20
C CYS A 79 -7.12 7.67 -1.24
N GLY A 80 -6.28 7.42 -2.26
CA GLY A 80 -6.66 7.64 -3.67
C GLY A 80 -7.19 6.44 -4.46
N ASN A 81 -7.07 5.20 -3.97
CA ASN A 81 -7.33 4.00 -4.78
C ASN A 81 -8.45 3.09 -4.25
N LEU A 82 -9.40 3.65 -3.48
CA LEU A 82 -10.56 2.93 -2.93
C LEU A 82 -11.89 3.25 -3.64
N SER A 83 -11.85 3.79 -4.86
CA SER A 83 -13.05 4.08 -5.67
C SER A 83 -13.12 3.19 -6.91
#